data_AF-A0A948Q073-F1
#
_entry.id   AF-A0A948Q073-F1
#
_cell.length_a   1.000
_cell.length_b   1.000
_cell.length_c   1.000
_cell.angle_alpha   90.00
_cell.angle_beta   90.00
_cell.angle_gamma   90.00
#
_symmetry.space_group_name_H-M   'P 1'
#
loop_
_entity.id
_entity.type
_entity.pdbx_description
1 polymer ?
#
loop_
_entity_poly.entity_id
_entity_poly.type
_entity_poly.pdbx_seq_one_letter_code
_entity_poly.pdbx_strand_id
1 'polypeptide(L)'
;MRKKGKGRIRWWVTILLVVAAAILAWYFLGADKIFKKEEVKTERAEATKKEEAPAVEKEALVEKPPVVTQAIPETKRLEPKEECALIEKDVRDFFAYLNTRSYIQHLNEGTDTYDHFKRLIRRLSARTPIPAGEGIDAALMTKNVFHFYRVLDKVDIRLLKEIITNEGETLELTLELFYKWLMLGGQCPDPEGVRPSLEVLYHYAGFFLNTIGGRTCLLRRPLALRLLFSYYSLLTVHEADKRKRNSYGIDVFPLIAPLAKEISIYPDFHFKGEYLLRLNEIDRYYLQKR
;
A
#
# COMPACT_ATOMS: atom_id res chain seq x y z
N MET A 1 -11.36 -68.26 2.32
CA MET A 1 -10.07 -67.54 2.36
C MET A 1 -10.22 -66.16 2.99
N ARG A 2 -9.55 -65.99 4.15
CA ARG A 2 -9.09 -64.80 4.91
C ARG A 2 -9.82 -63.43 4.83
N LYS A 3 -10.58 -63.18 5.91
CA LYS A 3 -10.75 -61.89 6.62
C LYS A 3 -9.40 -61.14 6.77
N LYS A 4 -9.17 -60.05 6.02
CA LYS A 4 -8.00 -59.16 6.20
C LYS A 4 -8.29 -57.65 6.20
N GLY A 5 -9.56 -57.23 6.32
CA GLY A 5 -9.93 -55.80 6.30
C GLY A 5 -10.13 -55.12 7.66
N LYS A 6 -10.56 -55.86 8.70
CA LYS A 6 -10.99 -55.26 9.98
C LYS A 6 -9.85 -54.81 10.92
N GLY A 7 -8.66 -55.40 10.80
CA GLY A 7 -7.52 -55.06 11.66
C GLY A 7 -6.91 -53.70 11.32
N ARG A 8 -6.82 -53.37 10.03
CA ARG A 8 -6.21 -52.11 9.56
C ARG A 8 -7.04 -50.90 9.95
N ILE A 9 -8.37 -51.00 9.86
CA ILE A 9 -9.29 -49.91 10.24
C ILE A 9 -9.24 -49.65 11.75
N ARG A 10 -9.22 -50.70 12.59
CA ARG A 10 -9.07 -50.52 14.05
C ARG A 10 -7.74 -49.88 14.41
N TRP A 11 -6.66 -50.21 13.68
CA TRP A 11 -5.34 -49.61 13.88
C TRP A 11 -5.30 -48.11 13.51
N TRP A 12 -5.93 -47.72 12.40
CA TRP A 12 -6.05 -46.31 12.03
C TRP A 12 -6.89 -45.50 13.02
N VAL A 13 -7.98 -46.07 13.54
CA VAL A 13 -8.81 -45.41 14.56
C VAL A 13 -8.04 -45.23 15.88
N THR A 14 -7.23 -46.22 16.29
CA THR A 14 -6.38 -46.06 17.49
C THR A 14 -5.32 -44.98 17.33
N ILE A 15 -4.72 -44.85 16.14
CA ILE A 15 -3.73 -43.79 15.87
C ILE A 15 -4.40 -42.42 15.95
N LEU A 16 -5.59 -42.27 15.35
CA LEU A 16 -6.35 -41.02 15.38
C LEU A 16 -6.72 -40.60 16.81
N LEU A 17 -7.12 -41.56 17.66
CA LEU A 17 -7.42 -41.29 19.07
C LEU A 17 -6.19 -40.86 19.87
N VAL A 18 -5.03 -41.47 19.62
CA VAL A 18 -3.77 -41.08 20.29
C VAL A 18 -3.33 -39.68 19.87
N VAL A 19 -3.46 -39.33 18.59
CA VAL A 19 -3.14 -37.99 18.09
C VAL A 19 -4.08 -36.94 18.68
N ALA A 20 -5.39 -37.21 18.73
CA ALA A 20 -6.35 -36.30 19.35
C ALA A 20 -6.08 -36.09 20.85
N ALA A 21 -5.75 -37.17 21.58
CA ALA A 21 -5.38 -37.09 22.99
C ALA A 21 -4.08 -36.29 23.21
N ALA A 22 -3.09 -36.43 22.33
CA ALA A 22 -1.84 -35.66 22.39
C ALA A 22 -2.08 -34.15 22.15
N ILE A 23 -2.96 -33.80 21.21
CA ILE A 23 -3.34 -32.39 20.95
C ILE A 23 -4.09 -31.80 22.14
N LEU A 24 -5.02 -32.55 22.75
CA LEU A 24 -5.72 -32.10 23.95
C LEU A 24 -4.77 -31.95 25.14
N ALA A 25 -3.86 -32.92 25.37
CA ALA A 25 -2.86 -32.82 26.42
C ALA A 25 -1.93 -31.61 26.20
N TRP A 26 -1.51 -31.34 24.97
CA TRP A 26 -0.72 -30.15 24.62
C TRP A 26 -1.48 -28.85 24.95
N TYR A 27 -2.78 -28.80 24.62
CA TYR A 27 -3.60 -27.62 24.86
C TYR A 27 -3.79 -27.34 26.35
N PHE A 28 -4.04 -28.38 27.15
CA PHE A 28 -4.27 -28.24 28.59
C PHE A 28 -2.97 -28.08 29.41
N LEU A 29 -1.86 -28.72 29.03
CA LEU A 29 -0.57 -28.58 29.73
C LEU A 29 0.24 -27.36 29.23
N GLY A 30 -0.03 -26.86 28.03
CA GLY A 30 0.65 -25.69 27.44
C GLY A 30 0.07 -24.35 27.88
N ALA A 31 -1.16 -24.32 28.42
CA ALA A 31 -1.84 -23.10 28.83
C ALA A 31 -1.19 -22.41 30.05
N ASP A 32 -0.52 -23.16 30.94
CA ASP A 32 0.05 -22.62 32.18
C ASP A 32 1.42 -21.95 32.01
N LYS A 33 2.08 -22.08 30.84
CA LYS A 33 3.42 -21.51 30.60
C LYS A 33 3.43 -20.20 29.81
N ILE A 34 2.30 -19.78 29.24
CA ILE A 34 2.24 -18.58 28.39
C ILE A 34 1.94 -17.30 29.21
N PHE A 35 1.26 -17.42 30.35
CA PHE A 35 0.88 -16.27 31.18
C PHE A 35 1.94 -15.76 32.18
N LYS A 36 3.14 -16.38 32.25
CA LYS A 36 4.16 -16.03 33.26
C LYS A 36 5.36 -15.23 32.74
N LYS A 37 5.35 -14.79 31.48
CA LYS A 37 6.51 -14.12 30.86
C LYS A 37 6.38 -12.60 30.68
N GLU A 38 5.23 -12.00 31.01
CA GLU A 38 5.01 -10.56 30.82
C GLU A 38 5.17 -9.68 32.08
N GLU A 39 5.33 -10.24 33.28
CA GLU A 39 5.42 -9.43 34.51
C GLU A 39 6.84 -9.02 34.95
N VAL A 40 7.91 -9.41 34.25
CA VAL A 40 9.29 -9.09 34.66
C VAL A 40 10.01 -8.30 33.59
N LYS A 41 9.63 -7.03 33.36
CA LYS A 41 10.52 -6.06 32.69
C LYS A 41 10.21 -4.57 32.88
N THR A 42 9.28 -4.20 33.76
CA THR A 42 8.97 -2.78 34.03
C THR A 42 9.29 -2.43 35.48
N GLU A 43 10.56 -2.49 35.87
CA GLU A 43 11.02 -1.86 37.12
C GLU A 43 12.54 -1.71 37.17
N ARG A 44 13.12 -0.88 36.30
CA ARG A 44 14.42 -0.24 36.59
C ARG A 44 14.74 0.87 35.58
N ALA A 45 14.43 2.11 35.93
CA ALA A 45 15.30 3.28 35.73
C ALA A 45 14.51 4.59 35.96
N GLU A 46 14.08 4.83 37.19
CA GLU A 46 13.92 6.19 37.71
C GLU A 46 14.57 6.24 39.11
N ALA A 47 15.17 7.39 39.43
CA ALA A 47 16.03 7.73 40.59
C ALA A 47 17.53 7.79 40.21
N THR A 48 18.28 8.91 40.25
CA THR A 48 18.08 10.22 40.91
C THR A 48 19.20 11.17 40.42
N LYS A 49 18.92 12.46 40.19
CA LYS A 49 19.54 13.61 40.92
C LYS A 49 19.18 14.97 40.31
N LYS A 50 18.61 15.82 41.18
CA LYS A 50 18.44 17.28 41.08
C LYS A 50 19.64 18.00 41.72
N GLU A 51 19.63 19.33 41.54
CA GLU A 51 20.47 20.42 42.11
C GLU A 51 21.76 20.72 41.34
N GLU A 52 22.12 21.97 41.00
CA GLU A 52 21.54 23.31 41.21
C GLU A 52 22.28 24.27 40.26
N ALA A 53 21.70 25.45 39.97
CA ALA A 53 22.31 26.47 39.10
C ALA A 53 23.47 27.22 39.80
N PRO A 54 24.34 27.90 39.04
CA PRO A 54 24.20 29.36 39.04
C PRO A 54 24.36 30.02 37.67
N ALA A 55 23.70 31.17 37.55
CA ALA A 55 23.83 32.12 36.46
C ALA A 55 25.22 32.77 36.44
N VAL A 56 25.83 32.84 35.26
CA VAL A 56 26.84 33.87 34.93
C VAL A 56 26.59 34.33 33.49
N GLU A 57 26.21 35.60 33.40
CA GLU A 57 26.13 36.44 32.23
C GLU A 57 27.55 36.74 31.70
N LYS A 58 27.82 36.46 30.42
CA LYS A 58 28.93 37.04 29.64
C LYS A 58 28.50 37.20 28.19
N GLU A 59 28.28 38.45 27.80
CA GLU A 59 28.31 38.91 26.41
C GLU A 59 29.67 38.61 25.77
N ALA A 60 29.70 38.02 24.57
CA ALA A 60 30.76 38.24 23.60
C ALA A 60 30.33 37.76 22.19
N LEU A 61 30.20 38.76 21.31
CA LEU A 61 30.44 38.77 19.86
C LEU A 61 29.88 37.63 18.98
N VAL A 62 28.89 38.04 18.16
CA VAL A 62 28.47 37.40 16.92
C VAL A 62 29.62 37.39 15.92
N GLU A 63 30.18 36.21 15.65
CA GLU A 63 30.97 35.96 14.44
C GLU A 63 30.12 35.14 13.47
N LYS A 64 29.75 35.77 12.35
CA LYS A 64 28.91 35.16 11.29
C LYS A 64 29.68 34.00 10.63
N PRO A 65 29.16 32.77 10.57
CA PRO A 65 29.70 31.78 9.67
C PRO A 65 29.35 32.14 8.22
N PRO A 66 30.26 31.89 7.26
CA PRO A 66 30.12 32.34 5.89
C PRO A 66 28.93 31.66 5.21
N VAL A 67 28.09 32.49 4.61
CA VAL A 67 27.02 32.12 3.71
C VAL A 67 27.64 31.40 2.50
N VAL A 68 27.57 30.07 2.50
CA VAL A 68 27.71 29.28 1.29
C VAL A 68 26.38 29.37 0.56
N THR A 69 26.26 30.39 -0.29
CA THR A 69 25.19 30.50 -1.28
C THR A 69 25.41 29.43 -2.34
N GLN A 70 25.06 28.18 -2.04
CA GLN A 70 24.73 27.24 -3.09
C GLN A 70 23.28 27.54 -3.46
N ALA A 71 23.13 28.35 -4.51
CA ALA A 71 21.90 28.44 -5.25
C ALA A 71 21.48 27.01 -5.59
N ILE A 72 20.39 26.55 -5.00
CA ILE A 72 19.63 25.41 -5.49
C ILE A 72 19.38 25.74 -6.96
N PRO A 73 19.84 24.92 -7.93
CA PRO A 73 19.53 25.19 -9.32
C PRO A 73 18.01 25.21 -9.41
N GLU A 74 17.44 26.35 -9.81
CA GLU A 74 16.05 26.39 -10.24
C GLU A 74 15.89 25.29 -11.28
N THR A 75 15.15 24.24 -10.90
CA THR A 75 14.79 23.16 -11.79
C THR A 75 14.02 23.79 -12.94
N LYS A 76 14.70 23.98 -14.08
CA LYS A 76 14.09 24.51 -15.29
C LYS A 76 12.85 23.68 -15.57
N ARG A 77 11.67 24.28 -15.44
CA ARG A 77 10.39 23.60 -15.66
C ARG A 77 10.44 23.05 -17.09
N LEU A 78 10.49 21.73 -17.22
CA LEU A 78 10.52 21.06 -18.52
C LEU A 78 9.28 21.48 -19.31
N GLU A 79 9.43 21.58 -20.63
CA GLU A 79 8.28 21.83 -21.48
C GLU A 79 7.28 20.66 -21.32
N PRO A 80 5.96 20.89 -21.33
CA PRO A 80 4.96 19.85 -21.05
C PRO A 80 5.11 18.57 -21.91
N LYS A 81 5.57 18.70 -23.16
CA LYS A 81 5.84 17.56 -24.04
C LYS A 81 7.06 16.74 -23.59
N GLU A 82 8.09 17.39 -23.07
CA GLU A 82 9.31 16.75 -22.57
C GLU A 82 8.99 15.99 -21.27
N GLU A 83 8.15 16.56 -20.41
CA GLU A 83 7.67 15.90 -19.18
C GLU A 83 6.86 14.63 -19.48
N CYS A 84 5.93 14.69 -20.45
CA CYS A 84 5.17 13.50 -20.90
C CYS A 84 6.09 12.36 -21.36
N ALA A 85 7.08 12.70 -22.19
CA ALA A 85 8.01 11.71 -22.75
C ALA A 85 8.93 11.12 -21.68
N LEU A 86 9.38 11.93 -20.72
CA LEU A 86 10.20 11.50 -19.60
C LEU A 86 9.46 10.51 -18.70
N ILE A 87 8.23 10.83 -18.28
CA ILE A 87 7.42 9.93 -17.42
C ILE A 87 7.13 8.61 -18.13
N GLU A 88 6.79 8.64 -19.42
CA GLU A 88 6.56 7.42 -20.21
C GLU A 88 7.82 6.57 -20.33
N LYS A 89 8.98 7.22 -20.50
CA LYS A 89 10.28 6.54 -20.51
C LYS A 89 10.59 5.91 -19.15
N ASP A 90 10.44 6.64 -18.05
CA ASP A 90 10.72 6.15 -16.70
C ASP A 90 9.86 4.94 -16.34
N VAL A 91 8.58 4.93 -16.76
CA VAL A 91 7.70 3.76 -16.60
C VAL A 91 8.23 2.57 -17.40
N ARG A 92 8.67 2.75 -18.64
CA ARG A 92 9.26 1.67 -19.46
C ARG A 92 10.58 1.17 -18.89
N ASP A 93 11.43 2.07 -18.42
CA ASP A 93 12.71 1.75 -17.81
C ASP A 93 12.52 0.92 -16.53
N PHE A 94 11.47 1.18 -15.75
CA PHE A 94 11.10 0.33 -14.60
C PHE A 94 10.78 -1.12 -15.02
N PHE A 95 10.03 -1.34 -16.11
CA PHE A 95 9.76 -2.69 -16.59
C PHE A 95 10.98 -3.34 -17.24
N ALA A 96 11.78 -2.57 -17.98
CA ALA A 96 13.07 -3.04 -18.51
C ALA A 96 14.00 -3.50 -17.37
N TYR A 97 14.02 -2.76 -16.26
CA TYR A 97 14.68 -3.13 -15.02
C TYR A 97 14.13 -4.44 -14.46
N LEU A 98 12.81 -4.60 -14.32
CA LEU A 98 12.20 -5.82 -13.80
C LEU A 98 12.54 -7.06 -14.64
N ASN A 99 12.65 -6.92 -15.97
CA ASN A 99 13.07 -8.01 -16.86
C ASN A 99 14.47 -8.57 -16.51
N THR A 100 15.35 -7.76 -15.90
CA THR A 100 16.69 -8.19 -15.49
C THR A 100 16.71 -8.99 -14.19
N ARG A 101 15.60 -9.00 -13.44
CA ARG A 101 15.56 -9.55 -12.08
C ARG A 101 15.24 -11.05 -12.08
N SER A 102 16.03 -11.81 -11.32
CA SER A 102 15.88 -13.28 -11.24
C SER A 102 14.54 -13.73 -10.66
N TYR A 103 13.98 -12.96 -9.72
CA TYR A 103 12.66 -13.22 -9.14
C TYR A 103 11.49 -12.95 -10.12
N ILE A 104 11.75 -12.36 -11.28
CA ILE A 104 10.76 -12.13 -12.36
C ILE A 104 10.92 -13.13 -13.50
N GLN A 105 12.17 -13.41 -13.90
CA GLN A 105 12.48 -14.22 -15.09
C GLN A 105 11.80 -15.60 -15.10
N HIS A 106 11.65 -16.22 -13.93
CA HIS A 106 11.02 -17.54 -13.79
C HIS A 106 9.49 -17.52 -13.92
N LEU A 107 8.85 -16.35 -13.87
CA LEU A 107 7.38 -16.19 -13.92
C LEU A 107 6.89 -15.74 -15.28
N ASN A 108 7.73 -15.02 -16.02
CA ASN A 108 7.32 -14.39 -17.26
C ASN A 108 7.44 -15.30 -18.49
N GLU A 109 8.03 -16.50 -18.35
CA GLU A 109 8.15 -17.51 -19.42
C GLU A 109 8.72 -16.93 -20.74
N GLY A 110 9.61 -15.92 -20.65
CA GLY A 110 10.19 -15.22 -21.79
C GLY A 110 9.37 -14.05 -22.35
N THR A 111 8.22 -13.73 -21.75
CA THR A 111 7.43 -12.54 -22.08
C THR A 111 7.98 -11.30 -21.39
N ASP A 112 7.94 -10.16 -22.09
CA ASP A 112 8.31 -8.86 -21.54
C ASP A 112 7.35 -8.44 -20.40
N THR A 113 7.88 -7.89 -19.30
CA THR A 113 7.08 -7.44 -18.15
C THR A 113 6.16 -6.27 -18.47
N TYR A 114 6.55 -5.37 -19.37
CA TYR A 114 5.68 -4.26 -19.79
C TYR A 114 4.51 -4.80 -20.61
N ASP A 115 4.71 -5.77 -21.50
CA ASP A 115 3.62 -6.46 -22.19
C ASP A 115 2.67 -7.17 -21.23
N HIS A 116 3.21 -7.78 -20.17
CA HIS A 116 2.41 -8.36 -19.09
C HIS A 116 1.58 -7.29 -18.38
N PHE A 117 2.21 -6.19 -17.98
CA PHE A 117 1.54 -5.05 -17.35
C PHE A 117 0.42 -4.48 -18.21
N LYS A 118 0.62 -4.33 -19.53
CA LYS A 118 -0.41 -3.87 -20.46
C LYS A 118 -1.63 -4.80 -20.45
N ARG A 119 -1.42 -6.11 -20.49
CA ARG A 119 -2.52 -7.10 -20.41
C ARG A 119 -3.26 -7.00 -19.08
N LEU A 120 -2.52 -6.86 -17.98
CA LEU A 120 -3.07 -6.74 -16.63
C LEU A 120 -3.94 -5.48 -16.51
N ILE A 121 -3.44 -4.33 -16.96
CA ILE A 121 -4.17 -3.06 -16.93
C ILE A 121 -5.44 -3.12 -17.78
N ARG A 122 -5.37 -3.69 -19.01
CA ARG A 122 -6.55 -3.87 -19.86
C ARG A 122 -7.60 -4.75 -19.19
N ARG A 123 -7.18 -5.83 -18.53
CA ARG A 123 -8.07 -6.77 -17.83
C ARG A 123 -8.74 -6.13 -16.61
N LEU A 124 -7.97 -5.40 -15.80
CA LEU A 124 -8.49 -4.65 -14.65
C LEU A 124 -9.44 -3.53 -15.09
N SER A 125 -9.15 -2.84 -16.20
CA SER A 125 -9.98 -1.76 -16.74
C SER A 125 -11.31 -2.29 -17.30
N ALA A 126 -11.31 -3.48 -17.90
CA ALA A 126 -12.52 -4.12 -18.41
C ALA A 126 -13.45 -4.67 -17.32
N ARG A 127 -12.94 -4.85 -16.09
CA ARG A 127 -13.69 -5.42 -14.96
C ARG A 127 -13.39 -4.61 -13.71
N THR A 128 -14.09 -3.50 -13.54
CA THR A 128 -13.93 -2.63 -12.38
C THR A 128 -14.72 -3.15 -11.17
N PRO A 129 -14.22 -2.95 -9.93
CA PRO A 129 -15.00 -3.18 -8.73
C PRO A 129 -16.08 -2.09 -8.58
N ILE A 130 -17.11 -2.37 -7.78
CA ILE A 130 -18.13 -1.35 -7.45
C ILE A 130 -17.81 -0.80 -6.05
N PRO A 131 -17.49 0.49 -5.91
CA PRO A 131 -16.87 1.03 -4.70
C PRO A 131 -17.84 1.35 -3.55
N ALA A 132 -19.16 1.18 -3.73
CA ALA A 132 -20.16 1.48 -2.71
C ALA A 132 -21.36 0.51 -2.81
N GLY A 133 -22.20 0.46 -1.78
CA GLY A 133 -23.42 -0.36 -1.75
C GLY A 133 -23.30 -1.73 -1.07
N GLU A 134 -22.11 -2.09 -0.56
CA GLU A 134 -21.90 -3.37 0.14
C GLU A 134 -22.75 -3.54 1.41
N GLY A 135 -23.15 -2.44 2.05
CA GLY A 135 -24.01 -2.47 3.24
C GLY A 135 -25.47 -2.85 2.93
N ILE A 136 -25.86 -2.83 1.65
CA ILE A 136 -27.23 -3.14 1.20
C ILE A 136 -27.24 -4.46 0.40
N ASP A 137 -26.19 -4.75 -0.37
CA ASP A 137 -26.07 -5.95 -1.20
C ASP A 137 -24.88 -6.84 -0.76
N ALA A 138 -25.21 -7.96 -0.09
CA ALA A 138 -24.22 -8.95 0.34
C ALA A 138 -23.55 -9.70 -0.85
N ALA A 139 -24.24 -9.82 -1.98
CA ALA A 139 -23.64 -10.39 -3.19
C ALA A 139 -22.58 -9.46 -3.76
N LEU A 140 -22.81 -8.14 -3.69
CA LEU A 140 -21.81 -7.15 -4.06
C LEU A 140 -20.58 -7.19 -3.14
N MET A 141 -20.79 -7.26 -1.82
CA MET A 141 -19.69 -7.46 -0.87
C MET A 141 -18.85 -8.69 -1.25
N THR A 142 -19.51 -9.81 -1.56
CA THR A 142 -18.83 -11.04 -2.00
C THR A 142 -18.11 -10.85 -3.34
N LYS A 143 -18.64 -10.05 -4.26
CA LYS A 143 -17.97 -9.71 -5.53
C LYS A 143 -16.65 -8.99 -5.28
N ASN A 144 -16.69 -7.94 -4.45
CA ASN A 144 -15.51 -7.13 -4.12
C ASN A 144 -14.47 -7.90 -3.31
N VAL A 145 -14.86 -8.73 -2.33
CA VAL A 145 -13.92 -9.53 -1.52
C VAL A 145 -13.03 -10.44 -2.39
N PHE A 146 -13.58 -11.04 -3.44
CA PHE A 146 -12.82 -11.87 -4.37
C PHE A 146 -12.49 -11.18 -5.70
N HIS A 147 -12.56 -9.84 -5.78
CA HIS A 147 -12.38 -9.10 -7.02
C HIS A 147 -11.10 -9.49 -7.76
N PHE A 148 -9.95 -9.34 -7.10
CA PHE A 148 -8.65 -9.65 -7.72
C PHE A 148 -8.52 -11.13 -8.10
N TYR A 149 -9.05 -12.06 -7.32
CA TYR A 149 -9.02 -13.49 -7.66
C TYR A 149 -9.91 -13.85 -8.85
N ARG A 150 -10.91 -13.01 -9.18
CA ARG A 150 -11.79 -13.21 -10.34
C ARG A 150 -11.27 -12.54 -11.61
N VAL A 151 -10.48 -11.48 -11.47
CA VAL A 151 -9.95 -10.71 -12.59
C VAL A 151 -8.53 -11.18 -12.95
N LEU A 152 -7.68 -11.38 -11.95
CA LEU A 152 -6.27 -11.76 -12.13
C LEU A 152 -6.12 -13.29 -12.09
N ASP A 153 -5.22 -13.80 -12.92
CA ASP A 153 -4.84 -15.20 -12.88
C ASP A 153 -3.75 -15.45 -11.82
N LYS A 154 -3.36 -16.73 -11.66
CA LYS A 154 -2.38 -17.13 -10.65
C LYS A 154 -1.00 -16.52 -10.94
N VAL A 155 -0.64 -16.35 -12.21
CA VAL A 155 0.65 -15.78 -12.62
C VAL A 155 0.67 -14.30 -12.31
N ASP A 156 -0.39 -13.57 -12.67
CA ASP A 156 -0.58 -12.15 -12.33
C ASP A 156 -0.40 -11.92 -10.80
N ILE A 157 -1.12 -12.69 -9.98
CA ILE A 157 -1.09 -12.54 -8.52
C ILE A 157 0.30 -12.85 -7.96
N ARG A 158 0.99 -13.84 -8.53
CA ARG A 158 2.35 -14.20 -8.10
C ARG A 158 3.35 -13.12 -8.49
N LEU A 159 3.29 -12.63 -9.72
CA LEU A 159 4.14 -11.55 -10.22
C LEU A 159 4.00 -10.30 -9.34
N LEU A 160 2.78 -9.85 -9.07
CA LEU A 160 2.53 -8.69 -8.21
C LEU A 160 3.09 -8.89 -6.79
N LYS A 161 2.96 -10.11 -6.24
CA LYS A 161 3.53 -10.42 -4.92
C LYS A 161 5.06 -10.34 -4.92
N GLU A 162 5.71 -10.92 -5.93
CA GLU A 162 7.17 -10.89 -6.04
C GLU A 162 7.69 -9.46 -6.20
N ILE A 163 7.03 -8.62 -7.01
CA ILE A 163 7.38 -7.20 -7.11
C ILE A 163 7.23 -6.51 -5.75
N ILE A 164 6.10 -6.65 -5.07
CA ILE A 164 5.88 -6.00 -3.76
C ILE A 164 6.87 -6.48 -2.70
N THR A 165 7.25 -7.76 -2.73
CA THR A 165 8.18 -8.34 -1.75
C THR A 165 9.62 -7.93 -2.00
N ASN A 166 10.05 -7.81 -3.25
CA ASN A 166 11.45 -7.55 -3.59
C ASN A 166 11.75 -6.06 -3.85
N GLU A 167 10.76 -5.26 -4.26
CA GLU A 167 10.91 -3.82 -4.56
C GLU A 167 10.36 -2.94 -3.43
N GLY A 168 10.31 -3.45 -2.20
CA GLY A 168 9.70 -2.75 -1.05
C GLY A 168 10.36 -1.41 -0.71
N GLU A 169 11.67 -1.29 -0.88
CA GLU A 169 12.44 -0.07 -0.57
C GLU A 169 12.25 1.03 -1.63
N THR A 170 12.09 0.66 -2.90
CA THR A 170 11.91 1.58 -4.04
C THR A 170 10.44 1.88 -4.34
N LEU A 171 9.54 1.28 -3.56
CA LEU A 171 8.10 1.28 -3.78
C LEU A 171 7.48 2.67 -3.70
N GLU A 172 7.99 3.54 -2.83
CA GLU A 172 7.50 4.92 -2.70
C GLU A 172 7.70 5.69 -4.01
N LEU A 173 8.94 5.70 -4.53
CA LEU A 173 9.27 6.35 -5.80
C LEU A 173 8.50 5.71 -6.97
N THR A 174 8.39 4.39 -6.95
CA THR A 174 7.67 3.63 -7.98
C THR A 174 6.19 4.02 -8.01
N LEU A 175 5.52 4.05 -6.85
CA LEU A 175 4.11 4.44 -6.78
C LEU A 175 3.89 5.91 -7.12
N GLU A 176 4.83 6.80 -6.78
CA GLU A 176 4.78 8.19 -7.19
C GLU A 176 4.86 8.33 -8.72
N LEU A 177 5.82 7.63 -9.36
CA LEU A 177 5.97 7.57 -10.81
C LEU A 177 4.68 7.07 -11.47
N PHE A 178 4.13 5.94 -10.99
CA PHE A 178 2.90 5.39 -11.55
C PHE A 178 1.71 6.33 -11.33
N TYR A 179 1.60 6.98 -10.16
CA TYR A 179 0.53 7.94 -9.93
C TYR A 179 0.65 9.14 -10.88
N LYS A 180 1.84 9.71 -11.06
CA LYS A 180 2.09 10.77 -12.05
C LYS A 180 1.67 10.32 -13.44
N TRP A 181 2.14 9.14 -13.87
CA TRP A 181 1.79 8.56 -15.16
C TRP A 181 0.28 8.37 -15.35
N LEU A 182 -0.43 7.86 -14.33
CA LEU A 182 -1.89 7.69 -14.37
C LEU A 182 -2.63 9.02 -14.50
N MET A 183 -2.13 10.07 -13.84
CA MET A 183 -2.78 11.39 -13.79
C MET A 183 -2.53 12.26 -15.02
N LEU A 184 -1.59 11.89 -15.90
CA LEU A 184 -1.38 12.56 -17.19
C LEU A 184 -2.66 12.61 -18.03
N GLY A 185 -3.53 11.59 -17.92
CA GLY A 185 -4.81 11.53 -18.62
C GLY A 185 -4.66 11.78 -20.12
N GLY A 186 -5.54 12.61 -20.68
CA GLY A 186 -5.50 13.03 -22.09
C GLY A 186 -4.55 14.20 -22.40
N GLN A 187 -3.77 14.68 -21.42
CA GLN A 187 -2.80 15.78 -21.65
C GLN A 187 -1.54 15.28 -22.35
N CYS A 188 -1.19 14.02 -22.14
CA CYS A 188 -0.07 13.35 -22.80
C CYS A 188 -0.56 12.27 -23.77
N PRO A 189 0.12 12.07 -24.91
CA PRO A 189 -0.17 10.96 -25.81
C PRO A 189 -0.10 9.60 -25.09
N ASP A 190 -0.99 8.69 -25.45
CA ASP A 190 -0.98 7.28 -25.04
C ASP A 190 -1.16 6.42 -26.29
N PRO A 191 -0.08 6.22 -27.08
CA PRO A 191 -0.18 5.54 -28.37
C PRO A 191 -0.57 4.06 -28.24
N GLU A 192 -0.30 3.43 -27.10
CA GLU A 192 -0.60 2.02 -26.86
C GLU A 192 -1.96 1.79 -26.16
N GLY A 193 -2.66 2.88 -25.80
CA GLY A 193 -3.97 2.86 -25.14
C GLY A 193 -3.94 2.08 -23.82
N VAL A 194 -2.85 2.21 -23.06
CA VAL A 194 -2.62 1.42 -21.84
C VAL A 194 -3.14 2.17 -20.63
N ARG A 195 -3.05 3.50 -20.62
CA ARG A 195 -3.40 4.32 -19.45
C ARG A 195 -4.91 4.23 -19.19
N PRO A 196 -5.35 3.80 -17.99
CA PRO A 196 -6.76 3.76 -17.65
C PRO A 196 -7.40 5.15 -17.67
N SER A 197 -8.71 5.19 -17.93
CA SER A 197 -9.48 6.42 -17.76
C SER A 197 -9.58 6.79 -16.27
N LEU A 198 -9.82 8.08 -15.99
CA LEU A 198 -10.05 8.53 -14.61
C LEU A 198 -11.24 7.81 -13.94
N GLU A 199 -12.24 7.40 -14.72
CA GLU A 199 -13.37 6.62 -14.20
C GLU A 199 -12.92 5.25 -13.69
N VAL A 200 -12.08 4.53 -14.44
CA VAL A 200 -11.50 3.26 -13.98
C VAL A 200 -10.68 3.47 -12.70
N LEU A 201 -9.84 4.51 -12.67
CA LEU A 201 -9.04 4.84 -11.49
C LEU A 201 -9.90 5.16 -10.27
N TYR A 202 -10.97 5.93 -10.46
CA TYR A 202 -11.92 6.27 -9.42
C TYR A 202 -12.62 5.02 -8.84
N HIS A 203 -13.01 4.05 -9.68
CA HIS A 203 -13.58 2.79 -9.20
C HIS A 203 -12.60 2.01 -8.31
N TYR A 204 -11.33 1.90 -8.71
CA TYR A 204 -10.32 1.21 -7.90
C TYR A 204 -9.94 1.97 -6.63
N ALA A 205 -9.82 3.30 -6.71
CA ALA A 205 -9.57 4.14 -5.55
C ALA A 205 -10.70 4.04 -4.52
N GLY A 206 -11.95 4.12 -4.98
CA GLY A 206 -13.13 3.90 -4.16
C GLY A 206 -13.19 2.48 -3.59
N PHE A 207 -12.81 1.47 -4.37
CA PHE A 207 -12.70 0.10 -3.86
C PHE A 207 -11.74 0.00 -2.67
N PHE A 208 -10.53 0.56 -2.79
CA PHE A 208 -9.55 0.52 -1.71
C PHE A 208 -9.99 1.28 -0.45
N LEU A 209 -10.64 2.43 -0.60
CA LEU A 209 -11.03 3.28 0.52
C LEU A 209 -12.36 2.88 1.17
N ASN A 210 -13.32 2.42 0.38
CA ASN A 210 -14.73 2.39 0.78
C ASN A 210 -15.35 0.98 0.76
N THR A 211 -14.60 -0.07 0.36
CA THR A 211 -15.10 -1.46 0.36
C THR A 211 -14.36 -2.34 1.38
N ILE A 212 -15.05 -3.36 1.89
CA ILE A 212 -14.48 -4.40 2.76
C ILE A 212 -13.38 -5.16 2.01
N GLY A 213 -13.61 -5.50 0.74
CA GLY A 213 -12.63 -6.22 -0.09
C GLY A 213 -11.32 -5.44 -0.26
N GLY A 214 -11.42 -4.15 -0.62
CA GLY A 214 -10.25 -3.30 -0.83
C GLY A 214 -9.49 -3.01 0.47
N ARG A 215 -10.20 -2.64 1.54
CA ARG A 215 -9.57 -2.36 2.84
C ARG A 215 -8.88 -3.60 3.41
N THR A 216 -9.51 -4.77 3.35
CA THR A 216 -8.87 -6.02 3.81
C THR A 216 -7.73 -6.48 2.91
N CYS A 217 -7.72 -6.09 1.63
CA CYS A 217 -6.55 -6.31 0.77
C CYS A 217 -5.35 -5.49 1.26
N LEU A 218 -5.54 -4.20 1.55
CA LEU A 218 -4.49 -3.31 2.04
C LEU A 218 -4.01 -3.65 3.46
N LEU A 219 -4.91 -4.09 4.34
CA LEU A 219 -4.54 -4.50 5.71
C LEU A 219 -3.60 -5.72 5.76
N ARG A 220 -3.54 -6.51 4.68
CA ARG A 220 -2.64 -7.66 4.53
C ARG A 220 -1.31 -7.30 3.85
N ARG A 221 -0.93 -6.03 3.86
CA ARG A 221 0.30 -5.51 3.22
C ARG A 221 1.17 -4.78 4.23
N PRO A 222 2.47 -4.63 3.95
CA PRO A 222 3.34 -3.78 4.75
C PRO A 222 2.74 -2.38 4.95
N LEU A 223 3.01 -1.78 6.11
CA LEU A 223 2.44 -0.49 6.49
C LEU A 223 2.70 0.60 5.43
N ALA A 224 3.93 0.67 4.90
CA ALA A 224 4.31 1.60 3.85
C ALA A 224 3.35 1.53 2.64
N LEU A 225 3.15 0.33 2.10
CA LEU A 225 2.28 0.10 0.95
C LEU A 225 0.82 0.47 1.28
N ARG A 226 0.34 0.14 2.48
CA ARG A 226 -1.02 0.49 2.92
C ARG A 226 -1.23 2.01 2.94
N LEU A 227 -0.26 2.76 3.47
CA LEU A 227 -0.35 4.22 3.55
C LEU A 227 -0.28 4.86 2.15
N LEU A 228 0.66 4.44 1.30
CA LEU A 228 0.80 4.97 -0.06
C LEU A 228 -0.43 4.69 -0.92
N PHE A 229 -0.96 3.45 -0.89
CA PHE A 229 -2.19 3.13 -1.63
C PHE A 229 -3.39 3.92 -1.12
N SER A 230 -3.51 4.12 0.20
CA SER A 230 -4.58 4.94 0.77
C SER A 230 -4.45 6.40 0.34
N TYR A 231 -3.23 6.94 0.36
CA TYR A 231 -2.92 8.30 -0.09
C TYR A 231 -3.27 8.52 -1.56
N TYR A 232 -2.74 7.71 -2.48
CA TYR A 232 -3.01 7.89 -3.91
C TYR A 232 -4.47 7.58 -4.29
N SER A 233 -5.13 6.66 -3.57
CA SER A 233 -6.58 6.45 -3.74
C SER A 233 -7.36 7.70 -3.31
N LEU A 234 -6.97 8.32 -2.19
CA LEU A 234 -7.62 9.54 -1.70
C LEU A 234 -7.46 10.69 -2.70
N LEU A 235 -6.24 10.88 -3.23
CA LEU A 235 -6.00 11.88 -4.27
C LEU A 235 -6.85 11.64 -5.53
N THR A 236 -7.01 10.37 -5.93
CA THR A 236 -7.79 9.99 -7.11
C THR A 236 -9.28 10.31 -6.92
N VAL A 237 -9.85 9.96 -5.76
CA VAL A 237 -11.26 10.29 -5.46
C VAL A 237 -11.44 11.80 -5.34
N HIS A 238 -10.50 12.51 -4.70
CA HIS A 238 -10.52 13.97 -4.62
C HIS A 238 -10.47 14.63 -6.01
N GLU A 239 -9.68 14.11 -6.95
CA GLU A 239 -9.67 14.61 -8.33
C GLU A 239 -11.01 14.35 -9.03
N ALA A 240 -11.62 13.18 -8.81
CA ALA A 240 -12.96 12.89 -9.32
C ALA A 240 -14.00 13.86 -8.75
N ASP A 241 -13.92 14.20 -7.46
CA ASP A 241 -14.76 15.22 -6.82
C ASP A 241 -14.62 16.60 -7.46
N LYS A 242 -13.37 17.06 -7.66
CA LYS A 242 -13.10 18.34 -8.31
C LYS A 242 -13.68 18.42 -9.71
N ARG A 243 -13.71 17.29 -10.43
CA ARG A 243 -14.30 17.18 -11.77
C ARG A 243 -15.81 16.88 -11.76
N LYS A 244 -16.45 16.84 -10.60
CA LYS A 244 -17.87 16.46 -10.43
C LYS A 244 -18.19 15.07 -11.00
N ARG A 245 -17.24 14.14 -10.89
CA ARG A 245 -17.32 12.75 -11.37
C ARG A 245 -17.26 11.71 -10.23
N ASN A 246 -17.46 12.11 -8.97
CA ASN A 246 -17.64 11.20 -7.85
C ASN A 246 -19.06 10.61 -7.87
N SER A 247 -19.32 9.69 -8.79
CA SER A 247 -20.67 9.15 -9.06
C SER A 247 -21.27 8.33 -7.91
N TYR A 248 -20.45 7.71 -7.07
CA TYR A 248 -20.88 6.96 -5.88
C TYR A 248 -20.91 7.81 -4.60
N GLY A 249 -20.60 9.12 -4.66
CA GLY A 249 -20.66 10.01 -3.50
C GLY A 249 -19.74 9.60 -2.35
N ILE A 250 -18.53 9.10 -2.67
CA ILE A 250 -17.56 8.65 -1.67
C ILE A 250 -17.03 9.87 -0.91
N ASP A 251 -17.32 9.96 0.39
CA ASP A 251 -16.78 11.02 1.26
C ASP A 251 -15.39 10.64 1.76
N VAL A 252 -14.37 11.31 1.23
CA VAL A 252 -12.97 11.10 1.65
C VAL A 252 -12.59 11.93 2.87
N PHE A 253 -13.36 12.95 3.24
CA PHE A 253 -13.05 13.84 4.36
C PHE A 253 -12.71 13.11 5.68
N PRO A 254 -13.49 12.12 6.16
CA PRO A 254 -13.17 11.42 7.40
C PRO A 254 -11.89 10.60 7.34
N LEU A 255 -11.33 10.36 6.15
CA LEU A 255 -10.10 9.58 5.95
C LEU A 255 -8.84 10.45 5.99
N ILE A 256 -8.96 11.76 5.77
CA ILE A 256 -7.80 12.66 5.61
C ILE A 256 -7.00 12.76 6.91
N ALA A 257 -7.62 13.15 8.02
CA ALA A 257 -6.92 13.37 9.28
C ALA A 257 -6.29 12.09 9.86
N PRO A 258 -6.97 10.91 9.87
CA PRO A 258 -6.32 9.66 10.29
C PRO A 258 -5.13 9.29 9.41
N LEU A 259 -5.25 9.43 8.09
CA LEU A 259 -4.16 9.12 7.16
C LEU A 259 -2.97 10.06 7.34
N ALA A 260 -3.21 11.36 7.49
CA ALA A 260 -2.16 12.35 7.76
C ALA A 260 -1.43 12.03 9.06
N LYS A 261 -2.16 11.64 10.12
CA LYS A 261 -1.56 11.21 11.37
C LYS A 261 -0.67 9.98 11.19
N GLU A 262 -1.14 8.93 10.53
CA GLU A 262 -0.33 7.72 10.28
C GLU A 262 0.92 8.02 9.43
N ILE A 263 0.80 8.84 8.38
CA ILE A 263 1.94 9.26 7.55
C ILE A 263 2.95 10.09 8.35
N SER A 264 2.49 10.98 9.24
CA SER A 264 3.37 11.87 10.01
C SER A 264 4.33 11.10 10.93
N ILE A 265 3.86 9.99 11.49
CA ILE A 265 4.64 9.14 12.40
C ILE A 265 5.43 8.04 11.68
N TYR A 266 5.18 7.83 10.39
CA TYR A 266 5.93 6.87 9.59
C TYR A 266 7.34 7.44 9.28
N PRO A 267 8.43 6.72 9.63
CA PRO A 267 9.78 7.27 9.53
C PRO A 267 10.34 7.28 8.10
N ASP A 268 9.99 6.28 7.29
CA ASP A 268 10.80 5.93 6.11
C ASP A 268 10.31 6.53 4.79
N PHE A 269 9.35 7.46 4.80
CA PHE A 269 8.88 8.13 3.59
C PHE A 269 9.75 9.32 3.21
N HIS A 270 10.34 9.28 2.02
CA HIS A 270 11.10 10.35 1.40
C HIS A 270 10.23 11.58 1.11
N PHE A 271 8.99 11.40 0.65
CA PHE A 271 8.09 12.50 0.27
C PHE A 271 7.07 12.86 1.37
N LYS A 272 7.35 12.47 2.62
CA LYS A 272 6.43 12.69 3.76
C LYS A 272 5.92 14.13 3.86
N GLY A 273 6.81 15.11 3.71
CA GLY A 273 6.45 16.53 3.78
C GLY A 273 5.43 16.93 2.70
N GLU A 274 5.62 16.47 1.47
CA GLU A 274 4.73 16.71 0.35
C GLU A 274 3.36 16.04 0.56
N TYR A 275 3.36 14.81 1.07
CA TYR A 275 2.12 14.09 1.38
C TYR A 275 1.27 14.83 2.42
N LEU A 276 1.89 15.29 3.51
CA LEU A 276 1.19 16.01 4.57
C LEU A 276 0.68 17.37 4.11
N LEU A 277 1.49 18.10 3.33
CA LEU A 277 1.08 19.38 2.74
C LEU A 277 -0.14 19.17 1.83
N ARG A 278 -0.10 18.16 0.96
CA ARG A 278 -1.21 17.84 0.06
C ARG A 278 -2.47 17.42 0.80
N LEU A 279 -2.35 16.60 1.84
CA LEU A 279 -3.50 16.20 2.66
C LEU A 279 -4.13 17.39 3.37
N ASN A 280 -3.33 18.34 3.87
CA ASN A 280 -3.82 19.58 4.48
C ASN A 280 -4.56 20.47 3.47
N GLU A 281 -4.05 20.61 2.24
CA GLU A 281 -4.78 21.30 1.16
C GLU A 281 -6.16 20.70 0.89
N ILE A 282 -6.22 19.36 0.86
CA ILE A 282 -7.46 18.63 0.62
C ILE A 282 -8.42 18.78 1.82
N ASP A 283 -7.91 18.72 3.04
CA ASP A 283 -8.69 18.93 4.26
C ASP A 283 -9.39 20.30 4.24
N ARG A 284 -8.62 21.36 3.95
CA ARG A 284 -9.14 22.73 3.81
C ARG A 284 -10.18 22.85 2.70
N TYR A 285 -9.99 22.17 1.57
CA TYR A 285 -10.96 22.16 0.47
C TYR A 285 -12.33 21.64 0.91
N TYR A 286 -12.37 20.55 1.69
CA TYR A 286 -13.64 19.99 2.16
C TYR A 286 -14.24 20.77 3.33
N LEU A 287 -13.41 21.35 4.21
CA LEU A 287 -13.88 22.23 5.28
C LEU A 287 -14.61 23.47 4.74
N GLN A 288 -14.11 24.08 3.66
CA GLN A 288 -14.74 25.27 3.06
C GLN A 288 -16.08 24.98 2.36
N LYS A 289 -16.40 23.71 2.11
CA LYS A 289 -17.60 23.28 1.38
C LYS A 289 -18.72 22.75 2.30
N ARG A 290 -18.47 22.64 3.59
CA ARG A 290 -19.45 22.25 4.62
C ARG A 290 -20.00 23.50 5.29
#